data_AF-A0A0C3D5V9-F1
#
_entry.id   AF-A0A0C3D5V9-F1
#
_cell.length_a   1.000
_cell.length_b   1.000
_cell.length_c   1.000
_cell.angle_alpha   90.00
_cell.angle_beta   90.00
_cell.angle_gamma   90.00
#
_symmetry.space_group_name_H-M   'P 1'
#
loop_
_entity.id
_entity.type
_entity.pdbx_description
1 polymer ?
#
loop_
_entity_poly.entity_id
_entity_poly.type
_entity_poly.pdbx_seq_one_letter_code
_entity_poly.pdbx_strand_id
1 'polypeptide(L)'
;MPQSLSREDALTTAVGCLQLLQSFQLTDIEVEFREPVFTRSVGPKLLKSVSSTNATASVCGPLTPALGLPIAARDTPYAEGTGALYVSKGCDGSERVHVLTARHVVFPPNPPLSRSHPPGPKAFQTMLKSTMVKIGEHKIMVDYYNQQLEDLQGGDSDDDDDEREAIQGELKKAEAAIEALNQFHDKATNPRRLPPITVGAGAACYTEDWALIELDRNKIDWDNFKGNAVDLGTEIPVHNFISQMYPNLLANATFKYPSNRLLPLQGVIGEDKLCRPQMLDANNEPCAQRT
;
A
#
# COMPACT_ATOMS: atom_id res chain seq x y z
N MET A 1 -6.35 14.70 -24.25
CA MET A 1 -6.53 16.12 -24.60
C MET A 1 -7.90 16.50 -24.07
N PRO A 2 -8.07 17.65 -23.38
CA PRO A 2 -9.42 18.15 -23.08
C PRO A 2 -10.22 18.31 -24.38
N GLN A 3 -11.55 18.15 -24.32
CA GLN A 3 -12.50 18.17 -25.44
C GLN A 3 -12.40 16.97 -26.40
N SER A 4 -11.89 15.84 -25.95
CA SER A 4 -11.78 14.61 -26.74
C SER A 4 -13.05 13.76 -26.75
N LEU A 5 -13.98 13.97 -25.81
CA LEU A 5 -15.27 13.28 -25.75
C LEU A 5 -16.39 14.19 -26.27
N SER A 6 -17.06 13.79 -27.34
CA SER A 6 -18.23 14.52 -27.83
C SER A 6 -19.43 14.30 -26.92
N ARG A 7 -20.37 15.27 -26.91
CA ARG A 7 -21.61 15.14 -26.13
C ARG A 7 -22.46 13.96 -26.62
N GLU A 8 -22.52 13.72 -27.93
CA GLU A 8 -23.27 12.59 -28.49
C GLU A 8 -22.67 11.24 -28.07
N ASP A 9 -21.34 11.11 -28.06
CA ASP A 9 -20.68 9.88 -27.62
C ASP A 9 -20.88 9.63 -26.12
N ALA A 10 -20.76 10.69 -25.31
CA ALA A 10 -21.02 10.63 -23.87
C ALA A 10 -22.47 10.18 -23.59
N LEU A 11 -23.45 10.77 -24.28
CA LEU A 11 -24.86 10.41 -24.14
C LEU A 11 -25.13 8.96 -24.56
N THR A 12 -24.61 8.56 -25.72
CA THR A 12 -24.77 7.20 -26.25
C THR A 12 -24.19 6.17 -25.28
N THR A 13 -23.00 6.47 -24.72
CA THR A 13 -22.36 5.61 -23.74
C THR A 13 -23.14 5.57 -22.41
N ALA A 14 -23.67 6.72 -21.95
CA ALA A 14 -24.50 6.79 -20.75
C ALA A 14 -25.74 5.90 -20.84
N VAL A 15 -26.45 5.97 -21.98
CA VAL A 15 -27.61 5.13 -22.25
C VAL A 15 -27.23 3.64 -22.23
N GLY A 16 -26.10 3.28 -22.86
CA GLY A 16 -25.58 1.91 -22.83
C GLY A 16 -25.27 1.42 -21.41
N CYS A 17 -24.62 2.24 -20.58
CA CYS A 17 -24.35 1.92 -19.17
C CYS A 17 -25.65 1.71 -18.39
N LEU A 18 -26.65 2.58 -18.55
CA LEU A 18 -27.95 2.44 -17.88
C LEU A 18 -28.64 1.14 -18.28
N GLN A 19 -28.64 0.79 -19.57
CA GLN A 19 -29.23 -0.47 -20.06
C GLN A 19 -28.52 -1.69 -19.48
N LEU A 20 -27.19 -1.67 -19.40
CA LEU A 20 -26.42 -2.74 -18.79
C LEU A 20 -26.76 -2.91 -17.30
N LEU A 21 -26.76 -1.82 -16.55
CA LEU A 21 -27.06 -1.85 -15.11
C LEU A 21 -28.50 -2.30 -14.84
N GLN A 22 -29.44 -1.87 -15.69
CA GLN A 22 -30.82 -2.34 -15.65
C GLN A 22 -30.93 -3.85 -15.89
N SER A 23 -30.08 -4.44 -16.75
CA SER A 23 -30.05 -5.90 -16.96
C SER A 23 -29.65 -6.70 -15.71
N PHE A 24 -28.89 -6.08 -14.81
CA PHE A 24 -28.55 -6.61 -13.48
C PHE A 24 -29.56 -6.21 -12.40
N GLN A 25 -30.72 -5.65 -12.79
CA GLN A 25 -31.76 -5.16 -11.87
C GLN A 25 -31.28 -4.04 -10.93
N LEU A 26 -30.20 -3.35 -11.31
CA LEU A 26 -29.73 -2.15 -10.61
C LEU A 26 -30.50 -0.95 -11.19
N THR A 27 -31.52 -0.51 -10.48
CA THR A 27 -32.41 0.61 -10.86
C THR A 27 -32.05 1.90 -10.11
N ASP A 28 -32.55 3.03 -10.60
CA ASP A 28 -32.34 4.37 -10.00
C ASP A 28 -30.87 4.82 -10.00
N ILE A 29 -30.26 4.78 -11.17
CA ILE A 29 -28.86 5.13 -11.39
C ILE A 29 -28.77 6.34 -12.31
N GLU A 30 -27.92 7.30 -11.96
CA GLU A 30 -27.51 8.40 -12.83
C GLU A 30 -26.11 8.10 -13.40
N VAL A 31 -25.91 8.30 -14.69
CA VAL A 31 -24.61 8.13 -15.34
C VAL A 31 -24.13 9.48 -15.85
N GLU A 32 -23.07 10.00 -15.23
CA GLU A 32 -22.44 11.25 -15.61
C GLU A 32 -21.07 11.01 -16.27
N PHE A 33 -20.79 11.72 -17.36
CA PHE A 33 -19.48 11.75 -18.00
C PHE A 33 -18.77 13.05 -17.65
N ARG A 34 -17.54 12.93 -17.13
CA ARG A 34 -16.66 14.08 -16.88
C ARG A 34 -15.34 13.88 -17.58
N GLU A 35 -14.89 14.89 -18.30
CA GLU A 35 -13.58 14.88 -18.93
C GLU A 35 -12.55 15.55 -18.01
N PRO A 36 -11.51 14.82 -17.57
CA PRO A 36 -10.49 15.42 -16.71
C PRO A 36 -9.45 16.20 -17.53
N VAL A 37 -9.05 17.36 -17.02
CA VAL A 37 -7.84 18.07 -17.47
C VAL A 37 -6.67 17.63 -16.59
N PHE A 38 -5.70 16.93 -17.19
CA PHE A 38 -4.55 16.39 -16.46
C PHE A 38 -3.30 17.26 -16.61
N THR A 39 -2.62 17.52 -15.50
CA THR A 39 -1.28 18.12 -15.47
C THR A 39 -0.28 17.11 -14.92
N ARG A 40 0.75 16.78 -15.71
CA ARG A 40 1.78 15.79 -15.36
C ARG A 40 2.66 16.32 -14.22
N SER A 41 2.78 15.56 -13.13
CA SER A 41 3.68 15.89 -12.02
C SER A 41 5.12 15.43 -12.32
N VAL A 42 6.12 16.12 -11.76
CA VAL A 42 7.56 15.89 -12.03
C VAL A 42 8.23 14.94 -11.01
N GLY A 43 7.45 14.28 -10.14
CA GLY A 43 8.00 13.44 -9.06
C GLY A 43 8.59 12.08 -9.50
N PRO A 44 9.40 11.42 -8.66
CA PRO A 44 9.99 10.11 -8.98
C PRO A 44 8.93 8.99 -9.12
N LYS A 45 9.31 7.85 -9.72
CA LYS A 45 8.50 6.61 -9.79
C LYS A 45 8.29 6.00 -8.42
N LEU A 46 7.15 5.36 -8.15
CA LEU A 46 6.92 4.55 -6.95
C LEU A 46 8.04 3.52 -6.80
N LEU A 47 8.43 3.28 -5.55
CA LEU A 47 9.48 2.33 -5.24
C LEU A 47 8.96 0.91 -5.43
N LYS A 48 9.85 0.00 -5.79
CA LYS A 48 9.54 -1.43 -5.74
C LYS A 48 9.45 -1.87 -4.28
N SER A 49 8.58 -2.85 -4.02
CA SER A 49 8.62 -3.58 -2.75
C SER A 49 9.96 -4.31 -2.61
N VAL A 50 10.43 -4.40 -1.37
CA VAL A 50 11.74 -4.98 -1.04
C VAL A 50 11.55 -6.15 -0.07
N SER A 51 12.55 -7.03 -0.01
CA SER A 51 12.56 -8.12 0.96
C SER A 51 12.54 -7.60 2.40
N SER A 52 12.13 -8.44 3.35
CA SER A 52 12.19 -8.14 4.79
C SER A 52 13.61 -7.87 5.30
N THR A 53 14.63 -8.41 4.61
CA THR A 53 16.04 -8.20 4.95
C THR A 53 16.59 -6.83 4.52
N ASN A 54 15.85 -6.08 3.70
CA ASN A 54 16.28 -4.76 3.28
C ASN A 54 16.07 -3.75 4.42
N ALA A 55 17.08 -2.90 4.69
CA ALA A 55 17.00 -1.91 5.77
C ALA A 55 15.81 -0.93 5.64
N THR A 56 15.32 -0.65 4.43
CA THR A 56 14.18 0.27 4.21
C THR A 56 12.83 -0.44 4.25
N ALA A 57 12.80 -1.76 4.44
CA ALA A 57 11.63 -2.61 4.36
C ALA A 57 10.44 -2.15 5.21
N SER A 58 10.73 -1.62 6.40
CA SER A 58 9.73 -1.17 7.37
C SER A 58 9.21 0.25 7.12
N VAL A 59 9.82 1.00 6.19
CA VAL A 59 9.48 2.42 5.95
C VAL A 59 9.13 2.73 4.51
N CYS A 60 9.50 1.88 3.56
CA CYS A 60 9.24 2.14 2.15
C CYS A 60 7.80 1.86 1.71
N GLY A 61 7.03 1.07 2.47
CA GLY A 61 5.67 0.61 2.13
C GLY A 61 4.75 1.70 1.57
N PRO A 62 4.62 2.87 2.24
CA PRO A 62 3.82 4.01 1.75
C PRO A 62 4.22 4.59 0.38
N LEU A 63 5.40 4.24 -0.13
CA LEU A 63 5.92 4.68 -1.42
C LEU A 63 5.99 3.55 -2.46
N THR A 64 5.44 2.37 -2.15
CA THR A 64 5.35 1.22 -3.05
C THR A 64 3.95 1.11 -3.68
N PRO A 65 3.79 0.42 -4.82
CA PRO A 65 2.47 0.16 -5.40
C PRO A 65 1.74 -1.02 -4.73
N ALA A 66 2.13 -1.42 -3.52
CA ALA A 66 1.33 -2.37 -2.75
C ALA A 66 -0.04 -1.75 -2.41
N LEU A 67 -1.04 -2.61 -2.18
CA LEU A 67 -2.37 -2.14 -1.78
C LEU A 67 -2.30 -1.33 -0.49
N GLY A 68 -3.16 -0.32 -0.38
CA GLY A 68 -3.08 0.66 0.70
C GLY A 68 -2.17 1.85 0.38
N LEU A 69 -1.78 2.04 -0.90
CA LEU A 69 -1.02 3.19 -1.37
C LEU A 69 -1.69 4.50 -0.87
N PRO A 70 -1.03 5.29 -0.01
CA PRO A 70 -1.59 6.56 0.44
C PRO A 70 -1.72 7.54 -0.73
N ILE A 71 -2.88 8.16 -0.85
CA ILE A 71 -3.17 9.14 -1.88
C ILE A 71 -3.82 10.38 -1.26
N ALA A 72 -3.57 11.53 -1.88
CA ALA A 72 -4.23 12.79 -1.58
C ALA A 72 -4.25 13.66 -2.83
N ALA A 73 -5.34 14.37 -3.08
CA ALA A 73 -5.41 15.32 -4.18
C ALA A 73 -4.51 16.54 -3.93
N ARG A 74 -4.00 17.17 -5.00
CA ARG A 74 -3.06 18.31 -4.87
C ARG A 74 -3.64 19.49 -4.10
N ASP A 75 -4.88 19.80 -4.42
CA ASP A 75 -5.55 21.04 -4.01
C ASP A 75 -6.26 20.86 -2.67
N THR A 76 -6.57 19.62 -2.33
CA THR A 76 -7.12 19.23 -1.04
C THR A 76 -6.19 18.22 -0.38
N PRO A 77 -4.94 18.60 -0.09
CA PRO A 77 -3.99 17.67 0.50
C PRO A 77 -4.53 17.12 1.81
N TYR A 78 -5.30 17.90 2.57
CA TYR A 78 -5.98 17.48 3.80
C TYR A 78 -7.06 16.37 3.64
N ALA A 79 -7.35 15.91 2.42
CA ALA A 79 -8.24 14.79 2.18
C ALA A 79 -7.40 13.58 1.74
N GLU A 80 -6.81 12.88 2.71
CA GLU A 80 -6.07 11.63 2.51
C GLU A 80 -6.99 10.42 2.43
N GLY A 81 -6.54 9.42 1.71
CA GLY A 81 -7.07 8.07 1.77
C GLY A 81 -6.09 7.08 1.16
N THR A 82 -6.60 5.91 0.79
CA THR A 82 -5.79 4.85 0.21
C THR A 82 -6.36 4.40 -1.12
N GLY A 83 -5.46 4.07 -2.06
CA GLY A 83 -5.81 3.25 -3.20
C GLY A 83 -6.17 1.84 -2.73
N ALA A 84 -7.42 1.45 -2.92
CA ALA A 84 -7.98 0.18 -2.46
C ALA A 84 -7.63 -0.98 -3.39
N LEU A 85 -7.91 -0.85 -4.69
CA LEU A 85 -7.69 -1.90 -5.69
C LEU A 85 -7.26 -1.33 -7.03
N TYR A 86 -6.38 -2.03 -7.72
CA TYR A 86 -6.01 -1.77 -9.10
C TYR A 86 -6.94 -2.53 -10.06
N VAL A 87 -7.46 -1.82 -11.05
CA VAL A 87 -8.35 -2.36 -12.09
C VAL A 87 -7.77 -2.02 -13.45
N SER A 88 -7.55 -3.03 -14.30
CA SER A 88 -7.15 -2.83 -15.69
C SER A 88 -8.36 -2.92 -16.62
N LYS A 89 -8.42 -2.03 -17.61
CA LYS A 89 -9.39 -2.11 -18.70
C LYS A 89 -8.75 -2.89 -19.87
N GLY A 90 -9.20 -4.12 -20.09
CA GLY A 90 -9.04 -4.83 -21.37
C GLY A 90 -7.89 -5.84 -21.49
N CYS A 91 -8.22 -7.00 -22.07
CA CYS A 91 -7.33 -8.09 -22.49
C CYS A 91 -6.64 -7.80 -23.86
N ASP A 92 -6.64 -6.55 -24.31
CA ASP A 92 -6.33 -6.12 -25.68
C ASP A 92 -4.98 -5.38 -25.81
N GLY A 93 -4.12 -5.48 -24.80
CA GLY A 93 -2.76 -4.93 -24.82
C GLY A 93 -2.68 -3.41 -24.59
N SER A 94 -3.82 -2.73 -24.37
CA SER A 94 -3.86 -1.30 -24.03
C SER A 94 -4.08 -1.07 -22.53
N GLU A 95 -3.28 -1.72 -21.67
CA GLU A 95 -3.48 -1.79 -20.21
C GLU A 95 -3.46 -0.41 -19.50
N ARG A 96 -4.56 0.33 -19.54
CA ARG A 96 -4.78 1.45 -18.64
C ARG A 96 -5.16 0.86 -17.29
N VAL A 97 -4.31 1.09 -16.30
CA VAL A 97 -4.56 0.67 -14.93
C VAL A 97 -5.11 1.85 -14.16
N HIS A 98 -6.19 1.59 -13.45
CA HIS A 98 -6.84 2.53 -12.59
C HIS A 98 -6.70 2.07 -11.14
N VAL A 99 -6.81 3.00 -10.20
CA VAL A 99 -6.92 2.70 -8.77
C VAL A 99 -8.30 3.12 -8.26
N LEU A 100 -8.99 2.20 -7.62
CA LEU A 100 -10.23 2.43 -6.88
C LEU A 100 -9.90 3.07 -5.53
N THR A 101 -10.63 4.10 -5.15
CA THR A 101 -10.53 4.76 -3.85
C THR A 101 -11.91 5.27 -3.43
N ALA A 102 -12.04 5.73 -2.19
CA ALA A 102 -13.24 6.46 -1.78
C ALA A 102 -13.34 7.82 -2.50
N ARG A 103 -14.57 8.25 -2.79
CA ARG A 103 -14.84 9.51 -3.49
C ARG A 103 -14.39 10.71 -2.67
N HIS A 104 -14.62 10.70 -1.36
CA HIS A 104 -14.29 11.83 -0.49
C HIS A 104 -12.78 12.12 -0.39
N VAL A 105 -11.93 11.14 -0.72
CA VAL A 105 -10.46 11.31 -0.82
C VAL A 105 -10.09 12.19 -2.02
N VAL A 106 -10.89 12.09 -3.07
CA VAL A 106 -10.70 12.74 -4.36
C VAL A 106 -11.51 14.05 -4.44
N PHE A 107 -12.69 14.04 -3.81
CA PHE A 107 -13.69 15.09 -3.79
C PHE A 107 -14.22 15.27 -2.35
N PRO A 108 -13.42 15.85 -1.44
CA PRO A 108 -13.85 16.04 -0.06
C PRO A 108 -15.07 16.95 0.02
N PRO A 109 -16.03 16.67 0.92
CA PRO A 109 -17.21 17.49 1.10
C PRO A 109 -16.85 18.88 1.63
N ASN A 110 -17.66 19.87 1.26
CA ASN A 110 -17.52 21.26 1.70
C ASN A 110 -18.79 21.68 2.46
N PRO A 111 -18.73 22.13 3.73
CA PRO A 111 -17.54 22.23 4.57
C PRO A 111 -16.98 20.84 4.94
N PRO A 112 -15.69 20.74 5.29
CA PRO A 112 -15.09 19.47 5.69
C PRO A 112 -15.89 18.85 6.84
N LEU A 113 -16.30 17.59 6.66
CA LEU A 113 -16.93 16.79 7.70
C LEU A 113 -15.94 16.66 8.86
N SER A 114 -16.15 17.44 9.92
CA SER A 114 -15.43 17.47 11.20
C SER A 114 -13.98 18.02 11.20
N ARG A 115 -13.68 18.83 12.25
CA ARG A 115 -12.42 19.54 12.55
C ARG A 115 -11.27 18.62 13.00
N SER A 116 -11.15 17.44 12.42
CA SER A 116 -10.11 16.46 12.75
C SER A 116 -8.89 16.71 11.86
N HIS A 117 -8.00 17.58 12.33
CA HIS A 117 -6.58 17.76 11.98
C HIS A 117 -6.13 17.30 10.57
N PRO A 118 -5.63 18.20 9.71
CA PRO A 118 -5.44 17.95 8.28
C PRO A 118 -4.52 16.74 7.98
N PRO A 119 -5.05 15.67 7.35
CA PRO A 119 -4.27 14.56 6.83
C PRO A 119 -3.99 14.76 5.33
N GLY A 120 -2.74 15.06 4.99
CA GLY A 120 -2.16 15.23 3.63
C GLY A 120 -0.64 15.17 3.64
N PRO A 121 -0.06 15.83 4.64
CA PRO A 121 1.30 15.62 5.06
C PRO A 121 1.45 14.44 6.04
N LYS A 122 0.37 13.83 6.55
CA LYS A 122 0.45 13.06 7.81
C LYS A 122 1.02 11.67 7.58
N ALA A 123 0.54 10.93 6.57
CA ALA A 123 1.11 9.62 6.25
C ALA A 123 2.58 9.75 5.84
N PHE A 124 2.89 10.75 5.01
CA PHE A 124 4.25 11.03 4.55
C PHE A 124 5.17 11.50 5.68
N GLN A 125 4.73 12.43 6.55
CA GLN A 125 5.49 12.85 7.73
C GLN A 125 5.65 11.72 8.74
N THR A 126 4.64 10.87 8.91
CA THR A 126 4.74 9.67 9.76
C THR A 126 5.82 8.73 9.22
N MET A 127 5.88 8.52 7.91
CA MET A 127 6.94 7.73 7.27
C MET A 127 8.33 8.37 7.45
N LEU A 128 8.46 9.68 7.25
CA LEU A 128 9.75 10.38 7.48
C LEU A 128 10.18 10.27 8.94
N LYS A 129 9.26 10.48 9.89
CA LYS A 129 9.52 10.30 11.33
C LYS A 129 9.93 8.87 11.65
N SER A 130 9.23 7.87 11.12
CA SER A 130 9.56 6.45 11.29
C SER A 130 10.95 6.13 10.76
N THR A 131 11.31 6.69 9.61
CA THR A 131 12.66 6.58 9.02
C THR A 131 13.73 7.15 9.95
N MET A 132 13.51 8.35 10.51
CA MET A 132 14.43 8.96 11.46
C MET A 132 14.57 8.14 12.76
N VAL A 133 13.47 7.59 13.27
CA VAL A 133 13.49 6.69 14.45
C VAL A 133 14.35 5.46 14.15
N LYS A 134 14.16 4.81 12.99
CA LYS A 134 14.95 3.64 12.58
C LYS A 134 16.45 3.95 12.43
N ILE A 135 16.79 5.13 11.89
CA ILE A 135 18.18 5.59 11.86
C ILE A 135 18.75 5.70 13.29
N GLY A 136 17.97 6.26 14.22
CA GLY A 136 18.34 6.37 15.63
C GLY A 136 18.55 5.01 16.30
N GLU A 137 17.64 4.06 16.08
CA GLU A 137 17.76 2.69 16.60
C GLU A 137 19.04 2.00 16.11
N HIS A 138 19.37 2.10 14.82
CA HIS A 138 20.60 1.51 14.31
C HIS A 138 21.87 2.20 14.84
N LYS A 139 21.84 3.51 15.10
CA LYS A 139 22.97 4.21 15.74
C LYS A 139 23.22 3.68 17.17
N ILE A 140 22.16 3.49 17.95
CA ILE A 140 22.25 2.88 19.29
C ILE A 140 22.87 1.48 19.18
N MET A 141 22.47 0.68 18.19
CA MET A 141 23.04 -0.65 17.99
C MET A 141 24.52 -0.62 17.56
N VAL A 142 24.93 0.35 16.72
CA VAL A 142 26.35 0.56 16.37
C VAL A 142 27.18 0.86 17.62
N ASP A 143 26.71 1.77 18.47
CA ASP A 143 27.40 2.11 19.72
C ASP A 143 27.50 0.88 20.64
N TYR A 144 26.42 0.11 20.76
CA TYR A 144 26.37 -1.13 21.55
C TYR A 144 27.31 -2.23 21.02
N TYR A 145 27.39 -2.44 19.70
CA TYR A 145 28.29 -3.43 19.11
C TYR A 145 29.76 -3.02 19.23
N ASN A 146 30.07 -1.72 19.09
CA ASN A 146 31.42 -1.22 19.34
C ASN A 146 31.84 -1.46 20.81
N GLN A 147 30.94 -1.20 21.76
CA GLN A 147 31.21 -1.49 23.18
C GLN A 147 31.50 -2.98 23.42
N GLN A 148 30.70 -3.89 22.86
CA GLN A 148 30.96 -5.33 23.00
C GLN A 148 32.30 -5.74 22.38
N LEU A 149 32.67 -5.16 21.23
CA LEU A 149 33.97 -5.43 20.62
C LEU A 149 35.14 -4.92 21.48
N GLU A 150 34.97 -3.82 22.22
CA GLU A 150 35.96 -3.32 23.18
C GLU A 150 36.10 -4.27 24.38
N ASP A 151 34.98 -4.72 24.95
CA ASP A 151 34.96 -5.65 26.10
C ASP A 151 35.63 -7.00 25.77
N LEU A 152 35.51 -7.45 24.51
CA LEU A 152 36.10 -8.70 24.03
C LEU A 152 37.60 -8.61 23.73
N GLN A 153 38.25 -7.43 23.74
CA GLN A 153 39.69 -7.30 23.39
C GLN A 153 40.66 -8.03 24.36
N GLY A 154 40.18 -8.54 25.50
CA GLY A 154 40.98 -9.26 26.49
C GLY A 154 40.84 -10.79 26.50
N GLY A 155 39.95 -11.36 25.68
CA GLY A 155 39.76 -12.82 25.54
C GLY A 155 40.61 -13.41 24.43
N ASP A 156 41.20 -14.59 24.65
CA ASP A 156 42.11 -15.30 23.73
C ASP A 156 41.60 -16.74 23.46
N SER A 157 40.30 -16.98 23.59
CA SER A 157 39.68 -18.28 23.28
C SER A 157 39.09 -18.30 21.87
N ASP A 158 39.03 -19.49 21.26
CA ASP A 158 38.37 -19.69 19.95
C ASP A 158 36.89 -19.24 19.98
N ASP A 159 36.22 -19.38 21.13
CA ASP A 159 34.85 -18.90 21.34
C ASP A 159 34.76 -17.35 21.26
N ASP A 160 35.78 -16.63 21.72
CA ASP A 160 35.84 -15.16 21.66
C ASP A 160 36.01 -14.67 20.21
N ASP A 161 36.71 -15.43 19.36
CA ASP A 161 36.93 -15.09 17.96
C ASP A 161 35.66 -15.27 17.11
N ASP A 162 34.92 -16.37 17.32
CA ASP A 162 33.61 -16.59 16.68
C ASP A 162 32.60 -15.49 17.09
N GLU A 163 32.59 -15.10 18.38
CA GLU A 163 31.73 -14.03 18.88
C GLU A 163 32.10 -12.66 18.29
N ARG A 164 33.39 -12.35 18.19
CA ARG A 164 33.87 -11.12 17.51
C ARG A 164 33.45 -11.08 16.05
N GLU A 165 33.57 -12.17 15.31
CA GLU A 165 33.16 -12.22 13.89
C GLU A 165 31.66 -11.97 13.75
N ALA A 166 30.83 -12.59 14.61
CA ALA A 166 29.39 -12.40 14.62
C ALA A 166 29.01 -10.93 14.89
N ILE A 167 29.61 -10.31 15.91
CA ILE A 167 29.35 -8.90 16.28
C ILE A 167 29.82 -7.96 15.17
N GLN A 168 30.99 -8.19 14.55
CA GLN A 168 31.44 -7.41 13.40
C GLN A 168 30.49 -7.53 12.21
N GLY A 169 29.90 -8.70 12.00
CA GLY A 169 28.86 -8.92 10.99
C GLY A 169 27.62 -8.06 11.25
N GLU A 170 27.15 -8.01 12.49
CA GLU A 170 25.99 -7.20 12.88
C GLU A 170 26.28 -5.69 12.87
N LEU A 171 27.49 -5.27 13.25
CA LEU A 171 27.96 -3.89 13.13
C LEU A 171 27.90 -3.41 11.68
N LYS A 172 28.50 -4.16 10.75
CA LYS A 172 28.46 -3.84 9.31
C LYS A 172 27.04 -3.75 8.77
N LYS A 173 26.13 -4.63 9.22
CA LYS A 173 24.70 -4.57 8.84
C LYS A 173 24.04 -3.30 9.35
N ALA A 174 24.29 -2.91 10.61
CA ALA A 174 23.72 -1.69 11.20
C ALA A 174 24.23 -0.42 10.49
N GLU A 175 25.52 -0.34 10.19
CA GLU A 175 26.12 0.77 9.44
C GLU A 175 25.53 0.89 8.02
N ALA A 176 25.45 -0.23 7.30
CA ALA A 176 24.84 -0.28 5.98
C ALA A 176 23.35 0.10 6.02
N ALA A 177 22.64 -0.27 7.09
CA ALA A 177 21.24 0.12 7.29
C ALA A 177 21.09 1.63 7.49
N ILE A 178 21.97 2.27 8.28
CA ILE A 178 22.01 3.73 8.45
C ILE A 178 22.21 4.43 7.10
N GLU A 179 23.18 3.98 6.30
CA GLU A 179 23.44 4.55 4.98
C GLU A 179 22.21 4.42 4.07
N ALA A 180 21.64 3.22 3.97
CA ALA A 180 20.46 2.96 3.14
C ALA A 180 19.24 3.80 3.56
N LEU A 181 19.00 3.95 4.87
CA LEU A 181 17.89 4.74 5.40
C LEU A 181 18.10 6.25 5.18
N ASN A 182 19.33 6.77 5.29
CA ASN A 182 19.63 8.16 4.94
C ASN A 182 19.40 8.43 3.46
N GLN A 183 19.90 7.56 2.57
CA GLN A 183 19.64 7.68 1.13
C GLN A 183 18.14 7.61 0.81
N PHE A 184 17.40 6.75 1.51
CA PHE A 184 15.94 6.67 1.39
C PHE A 184 15.27 7.97 1.85
N HIS A 185 15.66 8.50 3.00
CA HIS A 185 15.14 9.76 3.53
C HIS A 185 15.36 10.92 2.54
N ASP A 186 16.55 11.05 1.97
CA ASP A 186 16.87 12.11 1.00
C ASP A 186 16.03 11.98 -0.28
N LYS A 187 15.87 10.75 -0.79
CA LYS A 187 15.01 10.47 -1.94
C LYS A 187 13.54 10.75 -1.63
N ALA A 188 13.10 10.43 -0.42
CA ALA A 188 11.72 10.57 0.01
C ALA A 188 11.35 12.03 0.27
N THR A 189 12.28 12.87 0.73
CA THR A 189 12.06 14.28 1.12
C THR A 189 11.52 15.17 -0.02
N ASN A 190 11.53 14.71 -1.27
CA ASN A 190 10.84 15.36 -2.39
C ASN A 190 9.34 14.99 -2.42
N PRO A 191 8.42 15.88 -1.98
CA PRO A 191 7.01 15.53 -1.85
C PRO A 191 6.39 15.21 -3.21
N ARG A 192 5.70 14.07 -3.26
CA ARG A 192 4.90 13.68 -4.42
C ARG A 192 3.51 14.30 -4.29
N ARG A 193 3.14 15.09 -5.28
CA ARG A 193 1.80 15.67 -5.38
C ARG A 193 1.09 15.06 -6.58
N LEU A 194 -0.08 14.48 -6.34
CA LEU A 194 -1.04 14.11 -7.39
C LEU A 194 -1.61 15.38 -8.03
N PRO A 195 -2.37 15.33 -9.15
CA PRO A 195 -2.93 16.52 -9.78
C PRO A 195 -4.10 17.16 -9.02
N PRO A 196 -4.48 18.42 -9.39
CA PRO A 196 -5.74 19.08 -9.05
C PRO A 196 -6.98 18.23 -9.38
N ILE A 197 -8.04 18.32 -8.57
CA ILE A 197 -9.30 17.60 -8.79
C ILE A 197 -10.49 18.52 -8.45
N THR A 198 -11.58 18.52 -9.25
CA THR A 198 -12.67 19.54 -9.20
C THR A 198 -14.09 18.92 -9.20
N VAL A 199 -15.09 19.67 -8.69
CA VAL A 199 -16.28 19.24 -7.88
C VAL A 199 -17.66 19.14 -8.62
N GLY A 200 -18.57 18.23 -8.15
CA GLY A 200 -20.01 18.49 -7.81
C GLY A 200 -21.19 17.91 -8.64
N ALA A 201 -22.14 17.14 -8.05
CA ALA A 201 -23.57 16.98 -8.48
C ALA A 201 -24.45 16.18 -7.47
N GLY A 202 -25.78 16.47 -7.43
CA GLY A 202 -26.85 15.54 -6.98
C GLY A 202 -27.82 16.02 -5.88
N ALA A 203 -29.15 15.88 -6.11
CA ALA A 203 -30.22 16.17 -5.14
C ALA A 203 -30.74 14.94 -4.35
N ALA A 204 -30.24 13.75 -4.68
CA ALA A 204 -30.81 12.46 -4.26
C ALA A 204 -30.19 11.85 -2.98
N CYS A 205 -29.13 12.44 -2.41
CA CYS A 205 -28.50 12.02 -1.15
C CYS A 205 -28.05 10.53 -1.08
N TYR A 206 -27.67 9.90 -2.21
CA TYR A 206 -27.01 8.59 -2.19
C TYR A 206 -25.57 8.68 -1.68
N THR A 207 -25.11 7.64 -0.97
CA THR A 207 -23.69 7.52 -0.56
C THR A 207 -22.88 6.93 -1.71
N GLU A 208 -22.62 7.72 -2.74
CA GLU A 208 -21.66 7.37 -3.80
C GLU A 208 -20.26 7.75 -3.34
N ASP A 209 -19.66 6.92 -2.49
CA ASP A 209 -18.33 7.18 -1.95
C ASP A 209 -17.23 6.32 -2.61
N TRP A 210 -17.23 6.27 -3.94
CA TRP A 210 -16.15 5.66 -4.72
C TRP A 210 -15.65 6.57 -5.85
N ALA A 211 -14.39 6.41 -6.22
CA ALA A 211 -13.76 7.06 -7.37
C ALA A 211 -12.73 6.13 -8.00
N LEU A 212 -12.62 6.20 -9.33
CA LEU A 212 -11.64 5.45 -10.11
C LEU A 212 -10.66 6.42 -10.77
N ILE A 213 -9.37 6.29 -10.47
CA ILE A 213 -8.33 7.22 -10.93
C ILE A 213 -7.39 6.48 -11.89
N GLU A 214 -7.24 6.97 -13.12
CA GLU A 214 -6.24 6.45 -14.07
C GLU A 214 -4.82 6.75 -13.55
N LEU A 215 -3.94 5.73 -13.54
CA LEU A 215 -2.57 5.88 -13.06
C LEU A 215 -1.64 6.37 -14.17
N ASP A 216 -0.77 7.34 -13.86
CA ASP A 216 0.29 7.78 -14.77
C ASP A 216 1.31 6.64 -14.94
N ARG A 217 1.37 6.09 -16.16
CA ARG A 217 2.30 5.01 -16.52
C ARG A 217 3.76 5.34 -16.24
N ASN A 218 4.14 6.62 -16.21
CA ASN A 218 5.52 7.02 -15.94
C ASN A 218 5.86 7.04 -14.45
N LYS A 219 4.87 6.87 -13.57
CA LYS A 219 5.05 6.86 -12.10
C LYS A 219 5.13 5.45 -11.53
N ILE A 220 4.84 4.43 -12.33
CA ILE A 220 4.89 3.04 -11.92
C ILE A 220 5.99 2.36 -12.70
N ASP A 221 6.76 1.55 -11.99
CA ASP A 221 7.68 0.62 -12.61
C ASP A 221 6.91 -0.65 -12.98
N TRP A 222 6.36 -0.70 -14.19
CA TRP A 222 5.46 -1.77 -14.63
C TRP A 222 6.13 -3.14 -14.68
N ASP A 223 7.44 -3.19 -14.93
CA ASP A 223 8.20 -4.46 -14.91
C ASP A 223 8.22 -5.07 -13.50
N ASN A 224 8.11 -4.23 -12.47
CA ASN A 224 8.11 -4.62 -11.06
C ASN A 224 6.72 -4.54 -10.40
N PHE A 225 5.70 -4.06 -11.11
CA PHE A 225 4.34 -3.96 -10.59
C PHE A 225 3.73 -5.35 -10.42
N LYS A 226 3.27 -5.66 -9.20
CA LYS A 226 2.72 -6.99 -8.85
C LYS A 226 1.18 -7.02 -8.82
N GLY A 227 0.53 -5.94 -9.24
CA GLY A 227 -0.93 -5.84 -9.21
C GLY A 227 -1.49 -5.70 -7.80
N ASN A 228 -2.66 -6.28 -7.58
CA ASN A 228 -3.33 -6.30 -6.29
C ASN A 228 -2.61 -7.25 -5.33
N ALA A 229 -1.63 -6.72 -4.60
CA ALA A 229 -0.91 -7.46 -3.56
C ALA A 229 -0.83 -6.64 -2.28
N VAL A 230 -1.11 -7.30 -1.15
CA VAL A 230 -0.96 -6.74 0.19
C VAL A 230 0.48 -6.94 0.63
N ASP A 231 1.14 -5.87 1.06
CA ASP A 231 2.42 -5.98 1.76
C ASP A 231 2.15 -6.42 3.21
N LEU A 232 2.66 -7.58 3.60
CA LEU A 232 2.48 -8.14 4.95
C LEU A 232 3.26 -7.40 6.04
N GLY A 233 4.15 -6.47 5.66
CA GLY A 233 4.89 -5.64 6.60
C GLY A 233 5.97 -6.37 7.39
N THR A 234 6.76 -5.62 8.15
CA THR A 234 7.88 -6.16 8.96
C THR A 234 7.59 -6.12 10.46
N GLU A 235 6.42 -5.63 10.85
CA GLU A 235 6.01 -5.42 12.24
C GLU A 235 5.85 -6.75 12.97
N ILE A 236 5.39 -7.79 12.28
CA ILE A 236 5.25 -9.15 12.82
C ILE A 236 6.38 -10.02 12.25
N PRO A 237 7.23 -10.62 13.10
CA PRO A 237 8.24 -11.57 12.63
C PRO A 237 7.60 -12.72 11.84
N VAL A 238 8.27 -13.16 10.77
CA VAL A 238 7.72 -14.16 9.83
C VAL A 238 7.24 -15.44 10.55
N HIS A 239 8.01 -15.94 11.52
CA HIS A 239 7.63 -17.13 12.29
C HIS A 239 6.37 -16.92 13.12
N ASN A 240 6.21 -15.73 13.72
CA ASN A 240 5.01 -15.36 14.47
C ASN A 240 3.80 -15.21 13.54
N PHE A 241 3.98 -14.57 12.38
CA PHE A 241 2.90 -14.44 11.39
C PHE A 241 2.42 -15.81 10.92
N ILE A 242 3.35 -16.71 10.57
CA ILE A 242 3.04 -18.08 10.17
C ILE A 242 2.31 -18.80 11.31
N SER A 243 2.80 -18.72 12.55
CA SER A 243 2.12 -19.34 13.69
C SER A 243 0.72 -18.79 13.96
N GLN A 244 0.44 -17.52 13.61
CA GLN A 244 -0.89 -16.94 13.72
C GLN A 244 -1.83 -17.44 12.61
N MET A 245 -1.30 -17.61 11.39
CA MET A 245 -2.06 -18.19 10.27
C MET A 245 -2.25 -19.70 10.42
N TYR A 246 -1.44 -20.35 11.25
CA TYR A 246 -1.46 -21.78 11.55
C TYR A 246 -1.45 -22.06 13.04
N PRO A 247 -2.62 -22.09 13.67
CA PRO A 247 -2.71 -22.43 15.07
C PRO A 247 -2.21 -23.85 15.38
N ASN A 248 -2.28 -24.77 14.40
CA ASN A 248 -1.76 -26.13 14.49
C ASN A 248 -0.54 -26.34 13.57
N LEU A 249 0.66 -26.13 14.11
CA LEU A 249 1.93 -26.25 13.38
C LEU A 249 2.28 -27.69 12.94
N LEU A 250 1.58 -28.71 13.47
CA LEU A 250 1.80 -30.12 13.13
C LEU A 250 0.94 -30.59 11.95
N ALA A 251 -0.04 -29.78 11.53
CA ALA A 251 -0.84 -30.05 10.33
C ALA A 251 -0.12 -29.56 9.07
N ASN A 252 -0.51 -30.09 7.91
CA ASN A 252 0.02 -29.62 6.62
C ASN A 252 -0.35 -28.16 6.39
N ALA A 253 0.66 -27.30 6.35
CA ALA A 253 0.53 -25.87 6.09
C ALA A 253 0.01 -25.60 4.65
N THR A 254 -1.20 -25.03 4.53
CA THR A 254 -1.84 -24.57 3.27
C THR A 254 -1.38 -23.18 2.76
N PHE A 255 -1.43 -22.13 3.58
CA PHE A 255 -0.76 -20.82 3.41
C PHE A 255 0.79 -20.82 3.35
N LYS A 256 1.38 -20.31 2.27
CA LYS A 256 2.83 -20.11 2.18
C LYS A 256 3.16 -18.64 2.31
N TYR A 257 3.99 -18.28 3.30
CA TYR A 257 4.44 -16.90 3.46
C TYR A 257 5.29 -16.50 2.25
N PRO A 258 4.94 -15.42 1.53
CA PRO A 258 5.67 -15.00 0.34
C PRO A 258 7.05 -14.45 0.72
N SER A 259 8.11 -14.91 0.05
CA SER A 259 9.49 -14.47 0.33
C SER A 259 9.73 -12.99 0.07
N ASN A 260 8.95 -12.40 -0.86
CA ASN A 260 8.95 -10.97 -1.14
C ASN A 260 7.92 -10.19 -0.30
N ARG A 261 7.25 -10.84 0.66
CA ARG A 261 6.27 -10.25 1.59
C ARG A 261 4.97 -9.77 0.94
N LEU A 262 4.84 -9.91 -0.37
CA LEU A 262 3.65 -9.50 -1.10
C LEU A 262 2.70 -10.68 -1.23
N LEU A 263 1.56 -10.60 -0.55
CA LEU A 263 0.47 -11.57 -0.66
C LEU A 263 -0.46 -11.13 -1.81
N PRO A 264 -0.43 -11.82 -2.97
CA PRO A 264 -1.33 -11.48 -4.07
C PRO A 264 -2.78 -11.78 -3.70
N LEU A 265 -3.67 -10.82 -3.94
CA LEU A 265 -5.11 -11.05 -3.84
C LEU A 265 -5.58 -11.73 -5.12
N GLN A 266 -6.11 -12.94 -5.00
CA GLN A 266 -6.55 -13.76 -6.13
C GLN A 266 -7.87 -14.44 -5.83
N GLY A 267 -8.69 -14.59 -6.88
CA GLY A 267 -9.98 -15.24 -6.81
C GLY A 267 -11.03 -14.40 -6.08
N VAL A 268 -12.17 -15.03 -5.84
CA VAL A 268 -13.30 -14.48 -5.11
C VAL A 268 -13.82 -15.58 -4.19
N ILE A 269 -14.14 -15.23 -2.95
CA ILE A 269 -14.76 -16.15 -2.00
C ILE A 269 -16.27 -16.03 -2.19
N GLY A 270 -16.94 -17.15 -2.49
CA GLY A 270 -18.40 -17.21 -2.54
C GLY A 270 -19.02 -16.97 -1.17
N GLU A 271 -20.21 -16.38 -1.15
CA GLU A 271 -20.92 -16.05 0.09
C GLU A 271 -21.09 -17.27 1.01
N ASP A 272 -21.38 -18.45 0.44
CA ASP A 272 -21.49 -19.71 1.17
C ASP A 272 -20.21 -20.06 1.94
N LYS A 273 -19.04 -19.86 1.32
CA LYS A 273 -17.74 -20.08 1.94
C LYS A 273 -17.37 -18.99 2.94
N LEU A 274 -17.88 -17.78 2.76
CA LEU A 274 -17.71 -16.70 3.73
C LEU A 274 -18.49 -17.02 5.02
N CYS A 275 -19.76 -17.40 4.89
CA CYS A 275 -20.62 -17.77 6.01
C CYS A 275 -20.24 -19.10 6.67
N ARG A 276 -19.59 -20.00 5.92
CA ARG A 276 -19.15 -21.31 6.42
C ARG A 276 -17.68 -21.56 6.05
N PRO A 277 -16.75 -20.97 6.82
CA PRO A 277 -15.33 -21.19 6.60
C PRO A 277 -15.01 -22.69 6.70
N GLN A 278 -14.31 -23.22 5.70
CA GLN A 278 -13.83 -24.61 5.72
C GLN A 278 -12.55 -24.79 6.56
N MET A 279 -12.03 -23.69 7.11
CA MET A 279 -10.81 -23.67 7.90
C MET A 279 -11.10 -24.13 9.33
N LEU A 280 -10.16 -24.86 9.92
CA LEU A 280 -10.22 -25.30 11.31
C LEU A 280 -9.36 -24.38 12.19
N ASP A 281 -9.76 -24.21 13.44
CA ASP A 281 -9.03 -23.44 14.44
C ASP A 281 -7.97 -24.28 15.19
N ALA A 282 -7.42 -23.72 16.26
CA ALA A 282 -6.40 -24.38 17.11
C ALA A 282 -6.87 -25.69 17.75
N ASN A 283 -8.17 -25.88 17.91
CA ASN A 283 -8.78 -27.04 18.54
C ASN A 283 -9.30 -28.06 17.51
N ASN A 284 -8.96 -27.88 16.23
CA ASN A 284 -9.57 -28.59 15.09
C ASN A 284 -11.09 -28.40 14.97
N GLU A 285 -11.63 -27.29 15.51
CA GLU A 285 -13.04 -26.95 15.36
C GLU A 285 -13.24 -26.05 14.12
N PRO A 286 -14.39 -26.13 13.42
CA PRO A 286 -14.68 -25.24 12.31
C PRO A 286 -14.65 -23.77 12.75
N CYS A 287 -13.87 -22.94 12.05
CA CYS A 287 -13.87 -21.50 12.31
C CYS A 287 -15.27 -20.93 12.08
N ALA A 288 -15.83 -20.25 13.08
CA ALA A 288 -17.09 -19.54 12.97
C ALA A 288 -16.83 -18.04 12.74
N GLN A 289 -17.56 -17.41 11.81
CA GLN A 289 -17.65 -15.96 11.80
C GLN A 289 -18.56 -15.52 12.96
N ARG A 290 -18.06 -14.67 13.86
CA ARG A 290 -18.94 -13.94 14.79
C ARG A 290 -19.80 -12.99 13.95
N THR A 291 -21.06 -13.35 13.75
CA THR A 291 -22.12 -12.43 13.32
C THR A 291 -22.51 -11.50 14.44
#